data_AF-A0A2K8WZX6-F1
#
_entry.id   AF-A0A2K8WZX6-F1
#
_cell.length_a   1.000
_cell.length_b   1.000
_cell.length_c   1.000
_cell.angle_alpha   90.00
_cell.angle_beta   90.00
_cell.angle_gamma   90.00
#
_symmetry.space_group_name_H-M   'P 1'
#
loop_
_entity.id
_entity.type
_entity.pdbx_description
1 polymer ?
#
loop_
_entity_poly.entity_id
_entity_poly.type
_entity_poly.pdbx_seq_one_letter_code
_entity_poly.pdbx_strand_id
1 'polypeptide(L)'
;MSYKQWAFNFFITVVCLNIIVAILIAKATFVKNYDFQINVFGLMSAFFLISGIILGILSFKNKEKKDFKKQLGLYGNLVILFLNIVLPQLAFYYAYA
;
A
#
# COMPACT_ATOMS: atom_id res chain seq x y z
N MET A 1 -21.36 0.33 -7.98
CA MET A 1 -20.03 -0.24 -7.67
C MET A 1 -19.95 -0.53 -6.18
N SER A 2 -19.46 -1.71 -5.77
CA SER A 2 -19.35 -2.09 -4.34
C SER A 2 -18.11 -1.48 -3.69
N TYR A 3 -18.17 -1.15 -2.38
CA TYR A 3 -17.03 -0.64 -1.61
C TYR A 3 -15.82 -1.59 -1.66
N LYS A 4 -16.08 -2.90 -1.65
CA LYS A 4 -15.08 -3.94 -1.86
C LYS A 4 -14.29 -3.84 -3.17
N GLN A 5 -14.95 -3.44 -4.25
CA GLN A 5 -14.31 -3.38 -5.57
C GLN A 5 -13.34 -2.21 -5.63
N TRP A 6 -13.71 -1.08 -5.01
CA TRP A 6 -12.80 0.05 -4.85
C TRP A 6 -11.63 -0.28 -3.92
N ALA A 7 -11.87 -0.99 -2.80
CA ALA A 7 -10.79 -1.43 -1.90
C ALA A 7 -9.78 -2.34 -2.63
N PHE A 8 -10.26 -3.23 -3.50
CA PHE A 8 -9.40 -4.08 -4.34
C PHE A 8 -8.65 -3.27 -5.41
N ASN A 9 -9.33 -2.36 -6.10
CA ASN A 9 -8.67 -1.49 -7.09
C ASN A 9 -7.56 -0.67 -6.44
N PHE A 10 -7.82 -0.09 -5.26
CA PHE A 10 -6.80 0.64 -4.51
C PHE A 10 -5.66 -0.25 -4.06
N PHE A 11 -5.92 -1.49 -3.64
CA PHE A 11 -4.85 -2.44 -3.36
C PHE A 11 -3.93 -2.66 -4.58
N ILE A 12 -4.51 -2.91 -5.77
CA ILE A 12 -3.72 -3.07 -7.00
C ILE A 12 -2.96 -1.78 -7.34
N THR A 13 -3.59 -0.61 -7.20
CA THR A 13 -2.93 0.69 -7.42
C THR A 13 -1.73 0.87 -6.49
N VAL A 14 -1.88 0.55 -5.20
CA VAL A 14 -0.80 0.61 -4.21
C VAL A 14 0.34 -0.33 -4.60
N VAL A 15 0.04 -1.57 -4.98
CA VAL A 15 1.08 -2.52 -5.43
C VAL A 15 1.84 -1.97 -6.64
N CYS A 16 1.14 -1.46 -7.65
CA CYS A 16 1.78 -0.86 -8.82
C CYS A 16 2.63 0.37 -8.46
N LEU A 17 2.14 1.27 -7.60
CA LEU A 17 2.88 2.44 -7.15
C LEU A 17 4.15 2.05 -6.39
N ASN A 18 4.09 1.04 -5.53
CA ASN A 18 5.28 0.55 -4.82
C ASN A 18 6.31 -0.08 -5.76
N ILE A 19 5.88 -0.79 -6.81
CA ILE A 19 6.79 -1.29 -7.86
C ILE A 19 7.48 -0.12 -8.58
N ILE A 20 6.73 0.93 -8.93
CA ILE A 20 7.30 2.14 -9.56
C ILE A 20 8.32 2.80 -8.64
N VAL A 21 8.00 2.97 -7.36
CA VAL A 21 8.91 3.53 -6.35
C VAL A 21 10.17 2.68 -6.24
N ALA A 22 10.06 1.34 -6.17
CA ALA A 22 11.20 0.45 -6.11
C ALA A 22 12.12 0.58 -7.34
N ILE A 23 11.55 0.69 -8.54
CA ILE A 23 12.31 0.93 -9.78
C ILE A 23 13.01 2.30 -9.73
N LEU A 24 12.33 3.35 -9.25
CA LEU A 24 12.91 4.68 -9.12
C LEU A 24 14.04 4.71 -8.10
N ILE A 25 13.91 4.04 -6.96
CA ILE A 25 14.97 3.91 -5.95
C ILE A 25 16.18 3.18 -6.57
N ALA A 26 15.94 2.05 -7.24
CA ALA A 26 17.02 1.31 -7.90
C ALA A 26 17.75 2.19 -8.93
N LYS A 27 17.02 2.97 -9.74
CA LYS A 27 17.62 3.90 -10.70
C LYS A 27 18.31 5.09 -10.03
N ALA A 28 17.80 5.56 -8.89
CA ALA A 28 18.38 6.66 -8.14
C ALA A 28 19.77 6.33 -7.60
N THR A 29 19.99 5.06 -7.25
CA THR A 29 21.31 4.56 -6.81
C THR A 29 22.37 4.64 -7.92
N PHE A 30 21.99 4.55 -9.21
CA PHE A 30 22.96 4.39 -10.31
C PHE A 30 23.05 5.55 -11.30
N VAL A 31 22.02 6.39 -11.47
CA VAL A 31 21.93 7.28 -12.65
C VAL A 31 21.55 8.72 -12.35
N LYS A 32 20.52 8.98 -11.53
CA LYS A 32 19.96 10.33 -11.38
C LYS A 32 19.22 10.49 -10.06
N ASN A 33 19.25 11.66 -9.44
CA ASN A 33 18.45 11.93 -8.25
C ASN A 33 16.94 11.96 -8.62
N TYR A 34 16.14 11.08 -8.02
CA TYR A 34 14.69 10.96 -8.18
C TYR A 34 13.93 11.20 -6.86
N ASP A 35 14.55 11.87 -5.88
CA ASP A 35 14.01 12.03 -4.52
C ASP A 35 12.60 12.63 -4.51
N PHE A 36 12.35 13.62 -5.36
CA PHE A 36 11.03 14.24 -5.48
C PHE A 36 9.98 13.25 -5.99
N GLN A 37 10.25 12.51 -7.05
CA GLN A 37 9.33 11.53 -7.62
C GLN A 37 9.07 10.38 -6.64
N ILE A 38 10.12 9.89 -5.97
CA ILE A 38 10.02 8.84 -4.95
C ILE A 38 9.09 9.30 -3.83
N ASN A 39 9.27 10.51 -3.31
CA ASN A 39 8.42 11.06 -2.25
C ASN A 39 6.97 11.26 -2.70
N VAL A 40 6.74 11.79 -3.91
CA VAL A 40 5.39 11.98 -4.45
C VAL A 40 4.66 10.65 -4.62
N PHE A 41 5.29 9.66 -5.26
CA PHE A 41 4.68 8.34 -5.45
C PHE A 41 4.51 7.58 -4.13
N GLY A 42 5.45 7.74 -3.19
CA GLY A 42 5.33 7.21 -1.83
C GLY A 42 4.13 7.77 -1.09
N LEU A 43 3.93 9.09 -1.12
CA LEU A 43 2.76 9.75 -0.52
C LEU A 43 1.45 9.32 -1.19
N MET A 44 1.41 9.24 -2.53
CA MET A 44 0.23 8.75 -3.24
C MET A 44 -0.09 7.30 -2.84
N SER A 45 0.92 6.43 -2.75
CA SER A 45 0.76 5.05 -2.31
C SER A 45 0.17 4.99 -0.89
N ALA A 46 0.69 5.79 0.05
CA ALA A 46 0.17 5.86 1.41
C ALA A 46 -1.31 6.31 1.44
N PHE A 47 -1.66 7.31 0.65
CA PHE A 47 -3.04 7.82 0.56
C PHE A 47 -4.02 6.76 0.04
N PHE A 48 -3.65 6.05 -1.04
CA PHE A 48 -4.47 4.97 -1.59
C PHE A 48 -4.59 3.79 -0.64
N LEU A 49 -3.52 3.48 0.10
CA LEU A 49 -3.52 2.41 1.09
C LEU A 49 -4.50 2.71 2.24
N ILE A 50 -4.44 3.91 2.83
CA ILE A 50 -5.37 4.33 3.89
C ILE A 50 -6.81 4.31 3.36
N SER A 51 -7.04 4.86 2.16
CA SER A 51 -8.35 4.86 1.52
C SER A 51 -8.88 3.45 1.27
N GLY A 52 -8.02 2.53 0.81
CA GLY A 52 -8.34 1.12 0.60
C GLY A 52 -8.76 0.40 1.89
N ILE A 53 -8.10 0.70 3.01
CA ILE A 53 -8.46 0.16 4.32
C ILE A 53 -9.82 0.69 4.78
N ILE A 54 -10.04 2.01 4.70
CA ILE A 54 -11.31 2.65 5.09
C ILE A 54 -12.48 2.06 4.30
N LEU A 55 -12.34 1.92 2.98
CA LEU A 55 -13.37 1.34 2.13
C LEU A 55 -13.60 -0.14 2.43
N GLY A 56 -12.54 -0.88 2.75
CA GLY A 56 -12.65 -2.26 3.19
C GLY A 56 -13.43 -2.38 4.51
N ILE A 57 -13.16 -1.53 5.50
CA ILE A 57 -13.90 -1.48 6.78
C ILE A 57 -15.37 -1.13 6.55
N LEU A 58 -15.66 -0.11 5.72
CA LEU A 58 -17.02 0.28 5.33
C LEU A 58 -17.77 -0.88 4.68
N SER A 59 -17.09 -1.68 3.86
CA SER A 59 -17.71 -2.86 3.26
C SER A 59 -18.06 -3.95 4.27
N PHE A 60 -17.23 -4.16 5.29
CA PHE A 60 -17.56 -5.06 6.40
C PHE A 60 -18.80 -4.57 7.17
N LYS A 61 -18.88 -3.26 7.43
CA LYS A 61 -20.05 -2.65 8.08
C LYS A 61 -21.33 -2.82 7.25
N ASN A 62 -21.25 -2.68 5.93
CA ASN A 62 -22.39 -2.80 5.01
C ASN A 62 -22.77 -4.25 4.66
N LYS A 63 -22.15 -5.26 5.30
CA LYS A 63 -22.45 -6.69 5.09
C LYS A 63 -22.48 -7.10 3.61
N GLU A 64 -21.64 -6.50 2.77
CA GLU A 64 -21.57 -6.88 1.35
C GLU A 64 -21.21 -8.37 1.23
N LYS A 65 -21.81 -9.09 0.26
CA LYS A 65 -21.61 -10.54 0.06
C LYS A 65 -20.12 -10.92 0.11
N LYS A 66 -19.81 -11.98 0.86
CA LYS A 66 -18.44 -12.50 1.03
C LYS A 66 -17.99 -13.10 -0.30
N ASP A 67 -17.08 -12.41 -0.97
CA ASP A 67 -16.50 -12.82 -2.24
C ASP A 67 -14.99 -12.86 -2.05
N PHE A 68 -14.35 -13.99 -2.35
CA PHE A 68 -12.97 -14.29 -1.92
C PHE A 68 -11.95 -13.32 -2.54
N LYS A 69 -12.15 -12.97 -3.82
CA LYS A 69 -11.34 -11.96 -4.55
C LYS A 69 -11.39 -10.58 -3.89
N LYS A 70 -12.49 -10.27 -3.20
CA LYS A 70 -12.73 -8.96 -2.57
C LYS A 70 -12.21 -8.90 -1.13
N GLN A 71 -12.04 -10.04 -0.47
CA GLN A 71 -11.36 -10.11 0.83
C GLN A 71 -9.85 -9.89 0.71
N LEU A 72 -9.25 -10.35 -0.38
CA LEU A 72 -7.85 -10.12 -0.72
C LEU A 72 -7.48 -8.62 -0.74
N GLY A 73 -8.39 -7.73 -1.14
CA GLY A 73 -8.12 -6.29 -1.11
C GLY A 73 -7.95 -5.72 0.31
N LEU A 74 -8.77 -6.16 1.27
CA LEU A 74 -8.65 -5.73 2.67
C LEU A 74 -7.39 -6.33 3.30
N TYR A 75 -7.25 -7.66 3.25
CA TYR A 75 -6.11 -8.35 3.85
C TYR A 75 -4.79 -7.93 3.20
N GLY A 76 -4.77 -7.76 1.88
CA GLY A 76 -3.61 -7.27 1.14
C GLY A 76 -3.20 -5.86 1.56
N ASN A 77 -4.16 -4.92 1.68
CA ASN A 77 -3.85 -3.57 2.17
C ASN A 77 -3.34 -3.58 3.63
N LEU A 78 -3.89 -4.44 4.49
CA LEU A 78 -3.42 -4.60 5.87
C LEU A 78 -2.00 -5.18 5.93
N VAL A 79 -1.68 -6.17 5.09
CA VAL A 79 -0.32 -6.73 4.98
C VAL A 79 0.66 -5.67 4.48
N ILE A 80 0.30 -4.89 3.45
CA ILE A 80 1.18 -3.81 2.96
C ILE A 80 1.39 -2.74 4.05
N LEU A 81 0.36 -2.42 4.84
CA LEU A 81 0.51 -1.52 5.99
C LEU A 81 1.51 -2.07 7.01
N PHE A 82 1.40 -3.37 7.33
CA PHE A 82 2.33 -4.04 8.23
C PHE A 82 3.76 -4.01 7.69
N LEU A 83 3.96 -4.28 6.39
CA LEU A 83 5.27 -4.22 5.75
C LEU A 83 5.86 -2.80 5.73
N ASN A 84 5.05 -1.77 5.51
CA ASN A 84 5.55 -0.39 5.42
C ASN A 84 5.80 0.28 6.79
N ILE A 85 5.18 -0.20 7.87
CA ILE A 85 5.29 0.42 9.19
C ILE A 85 6.12 -0.43 10.16
N VAL A 86 5.87 -1.74 10.21
CA VAL A 86 6.45 -2.61 11.25
C VAL A 86 7.86 -3.05 10.90
N LEU A 87 8.12 -3.38 9.63
CA LEU A 87 9.45 -3.81 9.17
C LEU A 87 10.51 -2.71 9.30
N PRO A 88 10.25 -1.45 8.91
CA PRO A 88 11.21 -0.37 9.10
C PRO A 88 11.50 -0.10 10.58
N GLN A 89 10.50 -0.18 11.46
CA GLN A 89 10.70 -0.01 12.90
C GLN A 89 11.49 -1.16 13.52
N LEU A 90 11.25 -2.41 13.10
CA LEU A 90 12.07 -3.55 13.51
C LEU A 90 13.51 -3.41 13.02
N ALA A 91 13.72 -3.04 11.75
CA ALA A 91 15.05 -2.81 11.20
C ALA A 91 15.80 -1.69 11.93
N PHE A 92 15.11 -0.60 12.29
CA PHE A 92 15.68 0.47 13.10
C PHE A 92 16.02 -0.02 14.51
N TYR A 93 15.13 -0.78 15.15
CA TYR A 93 15.38 -1.33 16.49
C TYR A 93 16.62 -2.24 16.51
N TYR A 94 16.78 -3.16 15.55
CA TYR A 94 17.95 -4.04 15.48
C TYR A 94 19.23 -3.37 14.99
N ALA A 95 19.15 -2.23 14.30
CA ALA A 95 20.33 -1.49 13.85
C ALA A 95 20.96 -0.62 14.96
N TYR A 96 20.19 -0.29 16.01
CA TYR A 96 20.60 0.62 17.09
C TYR A 96 20.45 0.03 18.50
N ALA A 97 20.13 -1.26 18.65
CA ALA A 97 20.10 -2.00 19.91
C ALA A 97 21.32 -2.93 20.03
#